data_AF-A0A7R8H3I9-F1
#
_entry.id   AF-A0A7R8H3I9-F1
#
_cell.length_a   1.000
_cell.length_b   1.000
_cell.length_c   1.000
_cell.angle_alpha   90.00
_cell.angle_beta   90.00
_cell.angle_gamma   90.00
#
_symmetry.space_group_name_H-M   'P 1'
#
loop_
_entity.id
_entity.type
_entity.pdbx_description
1 polymer ?
#
loop_
_entity_poly.entity_id
_entity_poly.type
_entity_poly.pdbx_seq_one_letter_code
_entity_poly.pdbx_strand_id
1 'polypeptide(L)'
;MNPSTKDDFAQFEKALIEKISTFSAAPYYTDFIENFLRNLCADLSSTNLKKIKLSFDALHSAKLKEEKAAKNKKKPTVKMDLRKDYYVDDGSYDMDDFM
;
A
#
# COMPACT_ATOMS: atom_id res chain seq x y z
N MET A 1 21.11 17.22 -13.47
CA MET A 1 20.06 18.10 -12.94
C MET A 1 20.53 18.51 -11.55
N ASN A 2 20.67 19.81 -11.25
CA ASN A 2 21.09 20.27 -9.93
C ASN A 2 19.86 20.90 -9.25
N PRO A 3 19.04 20.11 -8.54
CA PRO A 3 17.78 20.58 -8.00
C PRO A 3 18.04 21.68 -6.96
N SER A 4 17.38 22.83 -7.13
CA SER A 4 17.58 24.01 -6.28
C SER A 4 16.29 24.46 -5.60
N THR A 5 15.13 24.17 -6.22
CA THR A 5 13.80 24.46 -5.65
C THR A 5 13.11 23.19 -5.16
N LYS A 6 12.09 23.37 -4.31
CA LYS A 6 11.27 22.25 -3.82
C LYS A 6 10.62 21.46 -4.96
N ASP A 7 10.17 22.16 -6.00
CA ASP A 7 9.60 21.54 -7.21
C ASP A 7 10.67 20.77 -8.02
N ASP A 8 11.90 21.31 -8.13
CA ASP A 8 12.98 20.57 -8.79
C ASP A 8 13.32 19.29 -8.04
N PHE A 9 13.33 19.33 -6.70
CA PHE A 9 13.53 18.13 -5.89
C PHE A 9 12.39 17.12 -6.08
N ALA A 10 11.14 17.57 -6.20
CA ALA A 10 10.01 16.68 -6.47
C ALA A 10 10.08 16.04 -7.86
N GLN A 11 10.53 16.78 -8.88
CA GLN A 11 10.75 16.25 -10.23
C GLN A 11 11.93 15.27 -10.24
N PHE A 12 13.01 15.60 -9.56
CA PHE A 12 14.18 14.75 -9.43
C PHE A 12 13.86 13.44 -8.69
N GLU A 13 13.09 13.51 -7.61
CA GLU A 13 12.57 12.36 -6.88
C GLU A 13 11.76 11.44 -7.80
N LYS A 14 10.81 11.99 -8.57
CA LYS A 14 10.02 11.20 -9.53
C LYS A 14 10.89 10.50 -10.56
N ALA A 15 11.84 11.21 -11.16
CA ALA A 15 12.75 10.63 -12.16
C ALA A 15 13.62 9.50 -11.57
N LEU A 16 14.08 9.65 -10.32
CA LEU A 16 14.81 8.61 -9.62
C LEU A 16 13.93 7.39 -9.35
N ILE A 17 12.70 7.59 -8.88
CA ILE A 17 11.76 6.49 -8.61
C ILE A 17 11.45 5.72 -9.90
N GLU A 18 11.15 6.40 -11.01
CA GLU A 18 10.93 5.76 -12.30
C GLU A 18 12.15 4.93 -12.71
N LYS A 19 13.35 5.51 -12.63
CA LYS A 19 14.56 4.80 -13.02
C LYS A 19 14.83 3.58 -12.13
N ILE A 20 14.69 3.71 -10.83
CA ILE A 20 14.95 2.64 -9.86
C ILE A 20 13.90 1.53 -9.99
N SER A 21 12.62 1.89 -10.16
CA SER A 21 11.52 0.93 -10.29
C SER A 21 11.63 0.04 -11.54
N THR A 22 12.37 0.44 -12.57
CA THR A 22 12.66 -0.46 -13.72
C THR A 22 13.38 -1.74 -13.30
N PHE A 23 14.05 -1.74 -12.15
CA PHE A 23 14.75 -2.90 -11.59
C PHE A 23 13.92 -3.68 -10.57
N SER A 24 12.63 -3.36 -10.37
CA SER A 24 11.82 -3.95 -9.28
C SER A 24 11.62 -5.47 -9.40
N ALA A 25 11.76 -6.02 -10.61
CA ALA A 25 11.69 -7.47 -10.87
C ALA A 25 13.03 -8.19 -10.66
N ALA A 26 14.13 -7.45 -10.44
CA ALA A 26 15.44 -8.04 -10.24
C ALA A 26 15.52 -8.74 -8.87
N PRO A 27 16.17 -9.92 -8.78
CA PRO A 27 16.25 -10.68 -7.53
C PRO A 27 16.97 -9.93 -6.40
N TYR A 28 17.90 -9.04 -6.74
CA TYR A 28 18.68 -8.25 -5.78
C TYR A 28 18.08 -6.87 -5.51
N TYR A 29 16.86 -6.59 -5.96
CA TYR A 29 16.26 -5.27 -5.83
C TYR A 29 16.09 -4.84 -4.38
N THR A 30 15.65 -5.75 -3.51
CA THR A 30 15.45 -5.47 -2.08
C THR A 30 16.75 -5.05 -1.41
N ASP A 31 17.83 -5.83 -1.58
CA ASP A 31 19.14 -5.54 -1.00
C ASP A 31 19.75 -4.23 -1.56
N PHE A 32 19.56 -3.99 -2.86
CA PHE A 32 19.97 -2.75 -3.50
C PHE A 32 19.28 -1.53 -2.86
N ILE A 33 17.96 -1.59 -2.67
CA ILE A 33 17.19 -0.50 -2.08
C ILE A 33 17.61 -0.26 -0.63
N GLU A 34 17.81 -1.31 0.16
CA GLU A 34 18.26 -1.18 1.55
C GLU A 34 19.61 -0.46 1.63
N ASN A 35 20.59 -0.89 0.84
CA ASN A 35 21.91 -0.27 0.81
C ASN A 35 21.87 1.16 0.28
N PHE A 36 21.08 1.41 -0.77
CA PHE A 36 20.91 2.73 -1.36
C PHE A 36 20.33 3.73 -0.35
N LEU A 37 19.26 3.36 0.35
CA LEU A 37 18.64 4.19 1.37
C LEU A 37 19.56 4.43 2.56
N ARG A 38 20.28 3.40 3.02
CA ARG A 38 21.26 3.53 4.10
C ARG A 38 22.37 4.53 3.74
N ASN A 39 22.88 4.47 2.52
CA ASN A 39 23.91 5.39 2.05
C ASN A 39 23.37 6.82 1.89
N LEU A 40 22.16 7.00 1.35
CA LEU A 40 21.52 8.31 1.25
C LEU A 40 21.25 8.97 2.61
N CYS A 41 20.95 8.16 3.61
CA CYS A 41 20.61 8.63 4.95
C CYS A 41 21.82 8.75 5.88
N ALA A 42 23.02 8.36 5.45
CA ALA A 42 24.21 8.26 6.30
C ALA A 42 24.60 9.60 6.96
N ASP A 43 24.41 10.71 6.24
CA ASP A 43 24.77 12.06 6.71
C ASP A 43 23.60 12.81 7.40
N LEU A 44 22.44 12.15 7.55
CA LEU A 44 21.28 12.77 8.19
C LEU A 44 21.38 12.73 9.71
N SER A 45 20.87 13.77 10.37
CA SER A 45 20.76 13.80 11.83
C SER A 45 19.82 12.70 12.36
N SER A 46 20.04 12.29 13.61
CA SER A 46 19.19 11.30 14.30
C SER A 46 17.70 11.66 14.27
N THR A 47 17.37 12.94 14.38
CA THR A 47 16.00 13.45 14.27
C THR A 47 15.38 13.21 12.89
N ASN A 48 16.14 13.45 11.82
CA ASN A 48 15.67 13.23 10.46
C ASN A 48 15.57 11.73 10.14
N LEU A 49 16.52 10.93 10.60
CA LEU A 49 16.46 9.47 10.51
C LEU A 49 15.21 8.89 11.21
N LYS A 50 14.86 9.40 12.39
CA LYS A 50 13.64 8.98 13.10
C LYS A 50 12.37 9.28 12.29
N LYS A 51 12.31 10.43 11.62
CA LYS A 51 11.18 10.78 10.73
C LYS A 51 11.07 9.80 9.54
N ILE A 52 12.20 9.49 8.90
CA ILE A 52 12.25 8.54 7.78
C ILE A 52 11.81 7.15 8.22
N LYS A 53 12.33 6.66 9.37
CA LYS A 53 11.93 5.38 9.95
C LYS A 53 10.41 5.28 10.15
N LEU A 54 9.80 6.28 10.78
CA LEU A 54 8.35 6.31 11.02
C LEU A 54 7.54 6.27 9.71
N SER A 55 8.04 6.90 8.64
CA SER A 55 7.43 6.83 7.31
C SER A 55 7.44 5.41 6.74
N PHE A 56 8.55 4.68 6.90
CA PHE A 56 8.63 3.27 6.48
C PHE A 56 7.76 2.34 7.33
N ASP A 57 7.72 2.54 8.65
CA ASP A 57 6.86 1.76 9.55
C ASP A 57 5.36 1.94 9.17
N ALA A 58 4.97 3.16 8.80
CA ALA A 58 3.63 3.47 8.31
C ALA A 58 3.34 2.78 6.97
N LEU A 59 4.28 2.82 6.02
CA LEU A 59 4.16 2.14 4.72
C LEU A 59 4.01 0.63 4.89
N HIS A 60 4.83 0.01 5.75
CA HIS A 60 4.74 -1.42 6.05
C HIS A 60 3.36 -1.78 6.64
N SER A 61 2.87 -0.98 7.59
CA SER A 61 1.55 -1.17 8.19
C SER A 61 0.41 -1.05 7.15
N ALA A 62 0.53 -0.13 6.19
CA ALA A 62 -0.43 0.02 5.11
C ALA A 62 -0.44 -1.21 4.19
N LYS A 63 0.73 -1.69 3.76
CA LYS A 63 0.85 -2.92 2.95
C LYS A 63 0.28 -4.14 3.67
N LEU A 64 0.58 -4.31 4.95
CA LEU A 64 0.06 -5.42 5.76
C LEU A 64 -1.48 -5.41 5.84
N LYS A 65 -2.09 -4.22 5.95
CA LYS A 65 -3.56 -4.09 5.93
C LYS A 65 -4.15 -4.44 4.56
N GLU A 66 -3.50 -4.01 3.48
CA GLU A 66 -3.93 -4.32 2.11
C GLU A 66 -3.89 -5.83 1.83
N GLU A 67 -2.82 -6.51 2.24
CA GLU A 67 -2.68 -7.97 2.12
C GLU A 67 -3.75 -8.73 2.91
N LYS A 68 -4.14 -8.23 4.09
CA LYS A 68 -5.22 -8.81 4.90
C LYS A 68 -6.59 -8.55 4.27
N ALA A 69 -6.84 -7.36 3.73
CA ALA A 69 -8.09 -7.01 3.07
C ALA A 69 -8.31 -7.79 1.76
N ALA A 70 -7.24 -8.06 1.00
CA ALA A 70 -7.29 -8.89 -0.20
C ALA A 70 -7.76 -10.33 0.09
N LYS A 71 -7.44 -10.88 1.26
CA LYS A 71 -7.88 -12.22 1.69
C LYS A 71 -9.38 -12.29 2.03
N ASN A 72 -10.01 -11.17 2.37
CA ASN A 72 -11.42 -11.11 2.76
C ASN A 72 -12.40 -10.86 1.59
N LYS A 73 -11.94 -10.57 0.36
CA LYS A 73 -12.81 -10.34 -0.82
C LYS A 73 -13.19 -11.63 -1.58
N LYS A 74 -13.58 -12.70 -0.89
CA LYS A 74 -14.17 -13.88 -1.55
C LYS A 74 -15.64 -13.60 -1.94
N LYS A 75 -15.84 -13.30 -3.23
CA LYS A 75 -17.04 -13.35 -4.10
C LYS A 75 -18.31 -12.55 -3.71
N PRO A 76 -18.70 -11.51 -4.48
CA PRO A 76 -20.12 -11.19 -4.62
C PRO A 76 -20.79 -12.27 -5.48
N THR A 77 -21.74 -13.00 -4.90
CA THR A 77 -22.59 -13.95 -5.63
C THR A 77 -23.57 -13.16 -6.49
N VAL A 78 -23.17 -12.82 -7.72
CA VAL A 78 -24.08 -12.21 -8.70
C VAL A 78 -25.01 -13.29 -9.23
N LYS A 79 -26.28 -13.29 -8.80
CA LYS A 79 -27.37 -13.98 -9.50
C LYS A 79 -28.19 -12.91 -10.24
N MET A 80 -27.88 -12.71 -11.52
CA MET A 80 -28.85 -12.13 -12.45
C MET A 80 -29.69 -13.28 -13.00
N ASP A 81 -30.99 -13.29 -12.73
CA ASP A 81 -31.97 -13.63 -13.77
C ASP A 81 -33.31 -12.91 -13.52
N LEU A 82 -33.99 -12.66 -14.63
CA LEU A 82 -35.06 -11.72 -14.92
C LEU A 82 -36.43 -12.16 -14.36
N ARG A 83 -37.24 -11.15 -13.97
CA ARG A 83 -38.73 -11.12 -13.97
C ARG A 83 -39.49 -12.09 -13.05
N LYS A 84 -40.07 -11.55 -11.96
CA LYS A 84 -41.54 -11.46 -11.72
C LYS A 84 -41.80 -11.02 -10.27
N ASP A 85 -42.71 -10.07 -10.15
CA ASP A 85 -43.33 -9.64 -8.91
C ASP A 85 -44.00 -10.83 -8.21
N TYR A 86 -43.63 -11.14 -6.97
CA TYR A 86 -44.50 -11.79 -5.97
C TYR A 86 -44.03 -11.45 -4.56
N TYR A 87 -44.94 -10.89 -3.78
CA TYR A 87 -44.90 -10.80 -2.32
C TYR A 87 -44.57 -12.16 -1.69
N VAL A 88 -43.59 -12.21 -0.78
CA VAL A 88 -43.60 -13.09 0.40
C VAL A 88 -42.88 -12.38 1.55
N ASP A 89 -43.68 -12.00 2.54
CA ASP A 89 -43.37 -11.79 3.95
C ASP A 89 -42.81 -13.10 4.55
N ASP A 90 -41.61 -13.09 5.15
CA ASP A 90 -41.28 -13.92 6.32
C ASP A 90 -39.93 -13.52 6.94
N GLY A 91 -39.89 -13.42 8.26
CA GLY A 91 -38.83 -12.80 9.03
C GLY A 91 -37.49 -13.56 9.05
N SER A 92 -36.40 -12.82 8.82
CA SER A 92 -35.08 -13.26 9.28
C SER A 92 -34.88 -12.82 10.72
N TYR A 93 -35.15 -13.75 11.65
CA TYR A 93 -34.67 -13.65 13.01
C TYR A 93 -33.15 -13.45 13.01
N ASP A 94 -32.71 -12.35 13.62
CA ASP A 94 -31.31 -12.11 13.98
C ASP A 94 -30.99 -13.00 15.20
N MET A 95 -30.81 -14.30 14.96
CA MET A 95 -30.39 -15.29 15.96
C MET A 95 -28.87 -15.43 15.96
N ASP A 96 -28.14 -14.35 16.23
CA ASP A 96 -26.70 -14.43 16.51
C ASP A 96 -26.30 -13.51 17.68
N ASP A 97 -27.15 -13.50 18.72
CA ASP A 97 -26.80 -13.05 20.08
C ASP A 97 -26.74 -14.26 21.04
N PHE A 98 -25.75 -15.17 20.89
CA PHE A 98 -25.28 -16.08 21.97
C PHE A 98 -23.99 -16.88 21.60
N MET A 99 -22.80 -16.26 21.70
CA MET A 99 -21.53 -16.84 22.22
C MET A 99 -20.33 -15.90 22.06
#